data_AF-B5HUM8-F1
#
_entry.id   AF-B5HUM8-F1
#
_cell.length_a   1.000
_cell.length_b   1.000
_cell.length_c   1.000
_cell.angle_alpha   90.00
_cell.angle_beta   90.00
_cell.angle_gamma   90.00
#
_symmetry.space_group_name_H-M   'P 1'
#
loop_
_entity.id
_entity.type
_entity.pdbx_description
1 polymer ?
#
loop_
_entity_poly.entity_id
_entity_poly.type
_entity_poly.pdbx_seq_one_letter_code
_entity_poly.pdbx_strand_id
1 'polypeptide(L)'
;MSTPGPAIADEATNGKDATYYISLGDSLTTGYQPDVDKDTDLAYTDQLYAQLKQRTPGLKHIRLGCTAETTESLIKGGKCDYPNAKSQLDAALQALAQHRGKVAYVTLSVGANDILLNCVSPAGTLDGACLNSRSQTMAKNIAQVAGALREAGTKNTQFVGSTYYNPFLATWLLGAAGRQAAKESAPLVGAANTGITQVYKSTGFKVADLAGAFSSDDFTTQVNVPGAGEVPANVAKICRLTWACTKKDPHPNADGHKLIAGAVAAQLADNDVPGASPSPTPVPDDSATPEPGTSTGSGSGTGSDTGANQPSTNGDLAETGASSSTPVLAGAGLAVVAVGSAAVYFARRRRTTNES
;
A
#
# COMPACT_ATOMS: atom_id res chain seq x y z
N MET A 1 40.06 31.80 -23.55
CA MET A 1 40.04 30.56 -24.33
C MET A 1 41.01 29.60 -23.66
N SER A 2 40.49 28.58 -22.97
CA SER A 2 41.30 27.50 -22.39
C SER A 2 40.61 26.20 -22.78
N THR A 3 41.29 25.38 -23.58
CA THR A 3 40.86 24.04 -23.98
C THR A 3 41.08 23.07 -22.81
N PRO A 4 40.05 22.34 -22.35
CA PRO A 4 40.25 21.16 -21.50
C PRO A 4 40.60 19.95 -22.37
N GLY A 5 41.59 19.16 -21.92
CA GLY A 5 42.05 17.94 -22.57
C GLY A 5 41.02 16.80 -22.55
N PRO A 6 41.24 15.73 -23.33
CA PRO A 6 40.31 14.63 -23.45
C PRO A 6 40.22 13.88 -22.12
N ALA A 7 39.03 13.85 -21.53
CA ALA A 7 38.71 12.91 -20.46
C ALA A 7 38.75 11.50 -21.06
N ILE A 8 39.56 10.64 -20.45
CA ILE A 8 39.66 9.22 -20.76
C ILE A 8 38.25 8.63 -20.64
N ALA A 9 37.77 8.09 -21.75
CA ALA A 9 36.55 7.31 -21.79
C ALA A 9 36.75 6.11 -20.85
N ASP A 10 35.99 6.08 -19.76
CA ASP A 10 35.77 4.86 -19.00
C ASP A 10 35.10 3.89 -19.98
N GLU A 11 35.82 2.80 -20.29
CA GLU A 11 35.50 1.95 -21.41
C GLU A 11 34.06 1.44 -21.31
N ALA A 12 33.34 1.60 -22.41
CA ALA A 12 32.07 0.97 -22.65
C ALA A 12 32.18 -0.53 -22.34
N THR A 13 31.55 -0.97 -21.25
CA THR A 13 31.08 -2.35 -21.16
C THR A 13 30.12 -2.55 -22.32
N ASN A 14 30.63 -3.15 -23.40
CA ASN A 14 29.91 -3.54 -24.59
C ASN A 14 28.53 -4.10 -24.21
N GLY A 15 27.45 -3.59 -24.83
CA GLY A 15 26.04 -3.83 -24.49
C GLY A 15 25.52 -5.27 -24.65
N LYS A 16 26.32 -6.29 -24.36
CA LYS A 16 25.97 -7.70 -24.53
C LYS A 16 25.27 -8.31 -23.30
N ASP A 17 25.46 -7.77 -22.09
CA ASP A 17 24.95 -8.37 -20.83
C ASP A 17 23.96 -7.51 -20.01
N ALA A 18 23.42 -6.42 -20.58
CA ALA A 18 22.46 -5.59 -19.86
C ALA A 18 21.15 -6.34 -19.55
N THR A 19 20.75 -6.34 -18.28
CA THR A 19 19.45 -6.83 -17.80
C THR A 19 18.56 -5.63 -17.48
N TYR A 20 17.24 -5.77 -17.60
CA TYR A 20 16.31 -4.66 -17.43
C TYR A 20 15.28 -4.89 -16.32
N TYR A 21 15.00 -3.82 -15.59
CA TYR A 21 13.85 -3.64 -14.72
C TYR A 21 12.93 -2.60 -15.36
N ILE A 22 11.66 -2.93 -15.58
CA ILE A 22 10.64 -2.00 -16.08
C ILE A 22 9.65 -1.70 -14.95
N SER A 23 9.45 -0.43 -14.62
CA SER A 23 8.47 -0.01 -13.63
C SER A 23 7.33 0.77 -14.26
N LEU A 24 6.11 0.27 -14.13
CA LEU A 24 4.87 0.89 -14.56
C LEU A 24 4.04 1.29 -13.35
N GLY A 25 3.18 2.29 -13.54
CA GLY A 25 2.20 2.67 -12.55
C GLY A 25 1.99 4.16 -12.45
N ASP A 26 1.41 4.57 -11.32
CA ASP A 26 1.04 5.94 -11.04
C ASP A 26 2.14 6.73 -10.30
N SER A 27 1.75 7.72 -9.52
CA SER A 27 2.64 8.60 -8.77
C SER A 27 3.45 7.90 -7.67
N LEU A 28 3.02 6.73 -7.18
CA LEU A 28 3.88 5.92 -6.31
C LEU A 28 5.12 5.43 -7.06
N THR A 29 4.96 5.16 -8.36
CA THR A 29 6.01 4.64 -9.24
C THR A 29 7.00 5.72 -9.63
N THR A 30 6.53 6.96 -9.85
CA THR A 30 7.38 8.11 -10.20
C THR A 30 8.03 8.79 -9.00
N GLY A 31 7.49 8.59 -7.79
CA GLY A 31 8.00 9.22 -6.58
C GLY A 31 7.58 10.68 -6.45
N TYR A 32 6.35 11.01 -6.85
CA TYR A 32 5.78 12.35 -6.62
C TYR A 32 5.81 12.69 -5.12
N GLN A 33 6.28 13.89 -4.81
CA GLN A 33 6.33 14.42 -3.44
C GLN A 33 5.58 15.75 -3.35
N PRO A 34 4.59 15.89 -2.44
CA PRO A 34 3.74 17.08 -2.34
C PRO A 34 4.41 18.27 -1.64
N ASP A 35 5.56 18.09 -1.00
CA ASP A 35 6.34 19.16 -0.38
C ASP A 35 7.16 19.95 -1.42
N VAL A 36 7.53 19.31 -2.53
CA VAL A 36 8.24 19.93 -3.67
C VAL A 36 7.40 19.97 -4.96
N ASP A 37 6.17 19.44 -4.90
CA ASP A 37 5.17 19.39 -5.98
C ASP A 37 5.65 18.76 -7.30
N LYS A 38 6.54 17.78 -7.24
CA LYS A 38 7.11 17.12 -8.42
C LYS A 38 7.52 15.68 -8.16
N ASP A 39 7.80 14.96 -9.23
CA ASP A 39 8.43 13.64 -9.19
C ASP A 39 9.89 13.77 -8.73
N THR A 40 10.35 12.82 -7.93
CA THR A 40 11.68 12.81 -7.31
C THR A 40 12.34 11.45 -7.43
N ASP A 41 13.65 11.38 -7.23
CA ASP A 41 14.42 10.13 -7.23
C ASP A 41 14.30 9.34 -5.92
N LEU A 42 13.23 9.57 -5.15
CA LEU A 42 12.93 8.90 -3.88
C LEU A 42 11.92 7.76 -4.04
N ALA A 43 11.44 7.52 -5.26
CA ALA A 43 10.40 6.54 -5.54
C ALA A 43 10.79 5.15 -5.03
N TYR A 44 9.79 4.33 -4.71
CA TYR A 44 10.06 2.94 -4.32
C TYR A 44 10.78 2.18 -5.43
N THR A 45 10.57 2.58 -6.69
CA THR A 45 11.19 2.00 -7.88
C THR A 45 12.68 2.34 -7.96
N ASP A 46 13.10 3.54 -7.55
CA ASP A 46 14.51 3.92 -7.44
C ASP A 46 15.22 3.13 -6.35
N GLN A 47 14.58 3.05 -5.18
CA GLN A 47 15.12 2.33 -4.03
C GLN A 47 15.20 0.82 -4.30
N LEU A 48 14.18 0.26 -4.96
CA LEU A 48 14.16 -1.12 -5.41
C LEU A 48 15.24 -1.38 -6.46
N TYR A 49 15.39 -0.51 -7.45
CA TYR A 49 16.43 -0.64 -8.46
C TYR A 49 17.83 -0.66 -7.84
N ALA A 50 18.11 0.22 -6.87
CA ALA A 50 19.38 0.22 -6.16
C ALA A 50 19.66 -1.12 -5.44
N GLN A 51 18.64 -1.71 -4.80
CA GLN A 51 18.74 -3.03 -4.16
C GLN A 51 18.95 -4.17 -5.18
N LEU A 52 18.16 -4.17 -6.26
CA LEU A 52 18.25 -5.20 -7.30
C LEU A 52 19.58 -5.14 -8.06
N LYS A 53 20.13 -3.95 -8.28
CA LYS A 53 21.41 -3.77 -8.97
C LYS A 53 22.60 -4.35 -8.20
N GLN A 54 22.52 -4.43 -6.87
CA GLN A 54 23.53 -5.13 -6.06
C GLN A 54 23.55 -6.63 -6.36
N ARG A 55 22.40 -7.22 -6.70
CA ARG A 55 22.27 -8.65 -7.07
C ARG A 55 22.53 -8.88 -8.56
N THR A 56 22.24 -7.88 -9.38
CA THR A 56 22.36 -7.90 -10.85
C THR A 56 23.17 -6.67 -11.30
N PRO A 57 24.52 -6.72 -11.28
CA PRO A 57 25.37 -5.54 -11.53
C PRO A 57 25.11 -4.82 -12.85
N GLY A 58 24.70 -5.56 -13.89
CA GLY A 58 24.35 -5.03 -15.22
C GLY A 58 22.90 -4.54 -15.36
N LEU A 59 22.15 -4.41 -14.26
CA LEU A 59 20.74 -4.00 -14.29
C LEU A 59 20.61 -2.53 -14.72
N LYS A 60 19.69 -2.28 -15.65
CA LYS A 60 19.21 -0.96 -16.07
C LYS A 60 17.74 -0.82 -15.72
N HIS A 61 17.32 0.40 -15.39
CA HIS A 61 15.94 0.71 -15.03
C HIS A 61 15.26 1.51 -16.14
N ILE A 62 14.16 0.98 -16.67
CA ILE A 62 13.26 1.67 -17.60
C ILE A 62 12.08 2.18 -16.77
N ARG A 63 12.09 3.48 -16.50
CA ARG A 63 11.07 4.19 -15.71
C ARG A 63 9.92 4.59 -16.63
N LEU A 64 8.77 3.94 -16.48
CA LEU A 64 7.57 4.25 -17.26
C LEU A 64 6.43 4.78 -16.40
N GLY A 65 6.63 5.00 -15.09
CA GLY A 65 5.57 5.54 -14.22
C GLY A 65 5.05 6.89 -14.69
N CYS A 66 3.81 7.21 -14.34
CA CYS A 66 3.18 8.47 -14.68
C CYS A 66 2.32 9.00 -13.52
N THR A 67 2.64 10.20 -13.06
CA THR A 67 1.86 10.83 -11.97
C THR A 67 0.41 11.04 -12.38
N ALA A 68 -0.52 10.62 -11.50
CA ALA A 68 -1.96 10.65 -11.70
C ALA A 68 -2.52 9.73 -12.81
N GLU A 69 -1.77 8.72 -13.25
CA GLU A 69 -2.22 7.67 -14.17
C GLU A 69 -3.37 6.85 -13.58
N THR A 70 -4.43 6.61 -14.35
CA THR A 70 -5.50 5.65 -14.01
C THR A 70 -5.25 4.34 -14.74
N THR A 71 -5.95 3.27 -14.34
CA THR A 71 -5.88 1.99 -15.09
C THR A 71 -6.33 2.14 -16.55
N GLU A 72 -7.26 3.06 -16.82
CA GLU A 72 -7.76 3.34 -18.16
C GLU A 72 -6.74 4.10 -19.02
N SER A 73 -6.14 5.18 -18.48
CA SER A 73 -5.16 5.96 -19.24
C SER A 73 -3.83 5.22 -19.39
N LEU A 74 -3.49 4.30 -18.48
CA LEU A 74 -2.34 3.39 -18.63
C LEU A 74 -2.46 2.58 -19.92
N ILE A 75 -3.68 2.12 -20.25
CA ILE A 75 -3.98 1.36 -21.46
C ILE A 75 -4.11 2.30 -22.68
N LYS A 76 -4.94 3.34 -22.58
CA LYS A 76 -5.36 4.15 -23.73
C LYS A 76 -4.40 5.29 -24.07
N GLY A 77 -3.60 5.73 -23.12
CA GLY A 77 -2.69 6.86 -23.26
C GLY A 77 -3.34 8.21 -22.97
N GLY A 78 -2.61 9.28 -23.33
CA GLY A 78 -3.06 10.67 -23.22
C GLY A 78 -2.77 11.35 -21.86
N LYS A 79 -2.10 10.65 -20.93
CA LYS A 79 -1.73 11.22 -19.61
C LYS A 79 -0.29 11.70 -19.55
N CYS A 80 0.65 10.82 -19.93
CA CYS A 80 2.06 11.10 -20.04
C CYS A 80 2.53 10.81 -21.47
N ASP A 81 3.61 11.48 -21.87
CA ASP A 81 4.25 11.26 -23.16
C ASP A 81 5.29 10.14 -23.07
N TYR A 82 5.27 9.25 -24.05
CA TYR A 82 6.20 8.14 -24.18
C TYR A 82 6.72 8.13 -25.61
N PRO A 83 8.03 8.37 -25.83
CA PRO A 83 8.56 8.44 -27.18
C PRO A 83 8.22 7.21 -28.02
N ASN A 84 7.54 7.42 -29.15
CA ASN A 84 7.08 6.38 -30.09
C ASN A 84 6.05 5.38 -29.53
N ALA A 85 5.43 5.68 -28.40
CA ALA A 85 4.39 4.85 -27.80
C ALA A 85 3.14 5.67 -27.50
N LYS A 86 1.97 5.02 -27.62
CA LYS A 86 0.67 5.68 -27.42
C LYS A 86 0.28 5.79 -25.96
N SER A 87 0.76 4.87 -25.12
CA SER A 87 0.40 4.75 -23.72
C SER A 87 1.50 4.12 -22.90
N GLN A 88 1.35 4.11 -21.57
CA GLN A 88 2.29 3.45 -20.66
C GLN A 88 2.38 1.95 -20.95
N LEU A 89 1.24 1.29 -21.23
CA LEU A 89 1.22 -0.12 -21.60
C LEU A 89 1.97 -0.34 -22.92
N ASP A 90 1.69 0.46 -23.95
CA ASP A 90 2.36 0.35 -25.25
C ASP A 90 3.88 0.51 -25.11
N ALA A 91 4.34 1.52 -24.35
CA ALA A 91 5.76 1.73 -24.08
C ALA A 91 6.42 0.52 -23.40
N ALA A 92 5.72 -0.10 -22.44
CA ALA A 92 6.23 -1.28 -21.75
C ALA A 92 6.28 -2.51 -22.65
N LEU A 93 5.28 -2.72 -23.50
CA LEU A 93 5.27 -3.83 -24.47
C LEU A 93 6.37 -3.66 -25.52
N GLN A 94 6.60 -2.44 -26.00
CA GLN A 94 7.73 -2.13 -26.88
C GLN A 94 9.08 -2.40 -26.20
N ALA A 95 9.26 -1.98 -24.94
CA ALA A 95 10.47 -2.25 -24.18
C ALA A 95 10.69 -3.77 -23.94
N LEU A 96 9.62 -4.51 -23.63
CA LEU A 96 9.66 -5.98 -23.48
C LEU A 96 10.04 -6.67 -24.80
N ALA A 97 9.53 -6.18 -25.94
CA ALA A 97 9.88 -6.70 -27.26
C ALA A 97 11.33 -6.37 -27.64
N GLN A 98 11.76 -5.12 -27.45
CA GLN A 98 13.12 -4.65 -27.76
C GLN A 98 14.19 -5.35 -26.91
N HIS A 99 13.86 -5.68 -25.66
CA HIS A 99 14.76 -6.33 -24.71
C HIS A 99 14.34 -7.75 -24.36
N ARG A 100 13.70 -8.45 -25.31
CA ARG A 100 13.18 -9.82 -25.11
C ARG A 100 14.28 -10.75 -24.57
N GLY A 101 13.97 -11.47 -23.49
CA GLY A 101 14.91 -12.36 -22.80
C GLY A 101 15.92 -11.67 -21.88
N LYS A 102 15.96 -10.33 -21.84
CA LYS A 102 16.83 -9.52 -20.97
C LYS A 102 16.07 -8.74 -19.90
N VAL A 103 14.74 -8.75 -19.89
CA VAL A 103 13.95 -8.13 -18.82
C VAL A 103 13.78 -9.12 -17.67
N ALA A 104 14.42 -8.83 -16.53
CA ALA A 104 14.33 -9.66 -15.33
C ALA A 104 13.14 -9.29 -14.44
N TYR A 105 12.77 -8.01 -14.39
CA TYR A 105 11.77 -7.51 -13.45
C TYR A 105 10.78 -6.58 -14.12
N VAL A 106 9.50 -6.75 -13.80
CA VAL A 106 8.43 -5.82 -14.14
C VAL A 106 7.60 -5.57 -12.88
N THR A 107 7.45 -4.30 -12.48
CA THR A 107 6.57 -3.93 -11.36
C THR A 107 5.42 -3.06 -11.83
N LEU A 108 4.25 -3.23 -11.24
CA LEU A 108 3.04 -2.46 -11.57
C LEU A 108 2.30 -2.00 -10.30
N SER A 109 2.17 -0.68 -10.12
CA SER A 109 1.34 -0.06 -9.07
C SER A 109 0.43 0.99 -9.68
N VAL A 110 -0.83 0.63 -9.98
CA VAL A 110 -1.84 1.54 -10.56
C VAL A 110 -3.23 1.28 -9.99
N GLY A 111 -4.09 2.29 -9.93
CA GLY A 111 -5.48 2.15 -9.48
C GLY A 111 -5.90 3.09 -8.37
N ALA A 112 -4.96 3.68 -7.63
CA ALA A 112 -5.31 4.66 -6.60
C ALA A 112 -6.08 5.85 -7.19
N ASN A 113 -5.70 6.30 -8.39
CA ASN A 113 -6.36 7.43 -9.05
C ASN A 113 -7.78 7.10 -9.51
N ASP A 114 -8.06 5.87 -9.92
CA ASP A 114 -9.41 5.42 -10.25
C ASP A 114 -10.37 5.58 -9.06
N ILE A 115 -9.87 5.38 -7.84
CA ILE A 115 -10.63 5.54 -6.59
C ILE A 115 -10.66 7.01 -6.15
N LEU A 116 -9.48 7.63 -5.97
CA LEU A 116 -9.35 8.96 -5.38
C LEU A 116 -10.05 10.06 -6.18
N LEU A 117 -10.13 9.93 -7.51
CA LEU A 117 -10.79 10.91 -8.37
C LEU A 117 -12.32 10.80 -8.37
N ASN A 118 -12.87 9.65 -8.01
CA ASN A 118 -14.27 9.32 -8.26
C ASN A 118 -15.08 9.02 -7.00
N CYS A 119 -14.45 8.45 -5.98
CA CYS A 119 -15.14 7.85 -4.84
C CYS A 119 -14.85 8.52 -3.51
N VAL A 120 -14.11 9.63 -3.50
CA VAL A 120 -13.76 10.34 -2.27
C VAL A 120 -14.49 11.66 -2.24
N SER A 121 -15.29 11.88 -1.20
CA SER A 121 -16.02 13.12 -1.01
C SER A 121 -15.07 14.27 -0.66
N PRO A 122 -15.50 15.54 -0.80
CA PRO A 122 -14.71 16.68 -0.33
C PRO A 122 -14.34 16.63 1.16
N ALA A 123 -15.11 15.88 1.96
CA ALA A 123 -14.85 15.64 3.38
C ALA A 123 -13.82 14.52 3.65
N GLY A 124 -13.31 13.86 2.60
CA GLY A 124 -12.33 12.78 2.72
C GLY A 124 -12.93 11.41 3.02
N THR A 125 -14.26 11.27 2.94
CA THR A 125 -14.96 9.99 3.14
C THR A 125 -14.98 9.19 1.84
N LEU A 126 -14.71 7.89 1.95
CA LEU A 126 -14.74 6.94 0.85
C LEU A 126 -16.16 6.40 0.64
N ASP A 127 -16.70 6.59 -0.55
CA ASP A 127 -18.00 6.07 -0.97
C ASP A 127 -17.88 4.59 -1.37
N GLY A 128 -18.53 3.71 -0.60
CA GLY A 128 -18.44 2.26 -0.81
C GLY A 128 -19.12 1.77 -2.10
N ALA A 129 -20.23 2.41 -2.52
CA ALA A 129 -20.94 2.00 -3.74
C ALA A 129 -20.13 2.36 -4.99
N CYS A 130 -19.55 3.56 -5.02
CA CYS A 130 -18.60 4.00 -6.02
C CYS A 130 -17.38 3.09 -6.03
N LEU A 131 -16.78 2.80 -4.87
CA LEU A 131 -15.60 1.94 -4.82
C LEU A 131 -15.89 0.56 -5.40
N ASN A 132 -17.04 -0.04 -5.06
CA ASN A 132 -17.43 -1.34 -5.61
C ASN A 132 -17.55 -1.28 -7.14
N SER A 133 -18.20 -0.24 -7.68
CA SER A 133 -18.31 -0.04 -9.13
C SER A 133 -16.95 0.16 -9.80
N ARG A 134 -16.10 1.04 -9.25
CA ARG A 134 -14.75 1.32 -9.78
C ARG A 134 -13.83 0.11 -9.69
N SER A 135 -13.91 -0.66 -8.61
CA SER A 135 -13.11 -1.87 -8.41
C SER A 135 -13.36 -2.91 -9.52
N GLN A 136 -14.58 -3.02 -10.03
CA GLN A 136 -14.89 -3.93 -11.15
C GLN A 136 -14.21 -3.49 -12.45
N THR A 137 -14.23 -2.20 -12.77
CA THR A 137 -13.54 -1.65 -13.94
C THR A 137 -12.03 -1.76 -13.79
N MET A 138 -11.49 -1.41 -12.61
CA MET A 138 -10.08 -1.55 -12.29
C MET A 138 -9.62 -3.00 -12.44
N ALA A 139 -10.37 -3.97 -11.92
CA ALA A 139 -10.04 -5.39 -12.03
C ALA A 139 -9.92 -5.83 -13.50
N LYS A 140 -10.86 -5.41 -14.36
CA LYS A 140 -10.80 -5.69 -15.81
C LYS A 140 -9.57 -5.07 -16.47
N ASN A 141 -9.29 -3.80 -16.17
CA ASN A 141 -8.15 -3.10 -16.76
C ASN A 141 -6.82 -3.68 -16.27
N ILE A 142 -6.69 -3.97 -14.97
CA ILE A 142 -5.49 -4.61 -14.40
C ILE A 142 -5.30 -6.01 -15.01
N ALA A 143 -6.36 -6.78 -15.21
CA ALA A 143 -6.27 -8.09 -15.86
C ALA A 143 -5.73 -7.97 -17.29
N GLN A 144 -6.22 -6.98 -18.06
CA GLN A 144 -5.73 -6.70 -19.40
C GLN A 144 -4.25 -6.30 -19.41
N VAL A 145 -3.86 -5.35 -18.53
CA VAL A 145 -2.48 -4.87 -18.43
C VAL A 145 -1.54 -6.00 -18.00
N ALA A 146 -1.84 -6.67 -16.90
CA ALA A 146 -1.00 -7.73 -16.37
C ALA A 146 -0.92 -8.94 -17.32
N GLY A 147 -2.02 -9.31 -17.97
CA GLY A 147 -2.04 -10.35 -19.00
C GLY A 147 -1.13 -10.01 -20.18
N ALA A 148 -1.25 -8.80 -20.74
CA ALA A 148 -0.41 -8.36 -21.86
C ALA A 148 1.08 -8.30 -21.49
N LEU A 149 1.42 -7.79 -20.30
CA LEU A 149 2.80 -7.77 -19.81
C LEU A 149 3.35 -9.18 -19.62
N ARG A 150 2.54 -10.11 -19.08
CA ARG A 150 2.94 -11.50 -18.88
C ARG A 150 3.20 -12.22 -20.21
N GLU A 151 2.33 -12.00 -21.19
CA GLU A 151 2.46 -12.58 -22.54
C GLU A 151 3.70 -12.07 -23.28
N ALA A 152 3.99 -10.76 -23.16
CA ALA A 152 5.17 -10.16 -23.78
C ALA A 152 6.50 -10.56 -23.10
N GLY A 153 6.45 -10.90 -21.81
CA GLY A 153 7.60 -11.37 -21.04
C GLY A 153 8.10 -12.76 -21.40
N THR A 154 9.02 -13.25 -20.57
CA THR A 154 9.55 -14.61 -20.67
C THR A 154 9.38 -15.34 -19.35
N LYS A 155 9.62 -16.65 -19.32
CA LYS A 155 9.62 -17.45 -18.08
C LYS A 155 10.60 -16.95 -17.02
N ASN A 156 11.62 -16.18 -17.41
CA ASN A 156 12.63 -15.62 -16.51
C ASN A 156 12.26 -14.22 -16.01
N THR A 157 11.19 -13.62 -16.55
CA THR A 157 10.73 -12.30 -16.15
C THR A 157 9.84 -12.44 -14.91
N GLN A 158 10.24 -11.81 -13.82
CA GLN A 158 9.44 -11.74 -12.60
C GLN A 158 8.51 -10.53 -12.64
N PHE A 159 7.26 -10.75 -12.27
CA PHE A 159 6.22 -9.74 -12.30
C PHE A 159 5.66 -9.54 -10.91
N VAL A 160 5.64 -8.29 -10.42
CA VAL A 160 5.11 -7.94 -9.10
C VAL A 160 4.10 -6.80 -9.23
N GLY A 161 2.87 -7.07 -8.84
CA GLY A 161 1.85 -6.06 -8.57
C GLY A 161 1.84 -5.70 -7.10
N SER A 162 1.09 -4.67 -6.70
CA SER A 162 0.93 -4.32 -5.29
C SER A 162 -0.53 -4.09 -4.90
N THR A 163 -0.85 -4.40 -3.65
CA THR A 163 -2.04 -3.85 -2.98
C THR A 163 -1.80 -2.38 -2.62
N TYR A 164 -2.81 -1.70 -2.10
CA TYR A 164 -2.69 -0.35 -1.55
C TYR A 164 -2.77 -0.34 -0.04
N TYR A 165 -1.97 0.51 0.59
CA TYR A 165 -2.21 0.92 1.98
C TYR A 165 -3.48 1.78 2.07
N ASN A 166 -4.01 1.95 3.27
CA ASN A 166 -5.21 2.75 3.51
C ASN A 166 -4.88 4.21 3.89
N PRO A 167 -4.92 5.18 2.94
CA PRO A 167 -4.65 6.59 3.26
C PRO A 167 -5.76 7.25 4.09
N PHE A 168 -6.98 6.69 4.10
CA PHE A 168 -8.13 7.26 4.81
C PHE A 168 -7.98 7.17 6.33
N LEU A 169 -7.03 6.38 6.84
CA LEU A 169 -6.65 6.34 8.25
C LEU A 169 -6.26 7.73 8.79
N ALA A 170 -5.75 8.64 7.96
CA ALA A 170 -5.43 10.01 8.36
C ALA A 170 -6.66 10.82 8.80
N THR A 171 -7.88 10.43 8.36
CA THR A 171 -9.13 11.07 8.80
C THR A 171 -9.39 10.88 10.29
N TRP A 172 -8.72 9.92 10.96
CA TRP A 172 -8.79 9.73 12.41
C TRP A 172 -8.57 11.03 13.21
N LEU A 173 -7.73 11.93 12.69
CA LEU A 173 -7.39 13.20 13.32
C LEU A 173 -8.52 14.24 13.24
N LEU A 174 -9.61 13.96 12.52
CA LEU A 174 -10.74 14.88 12.32
C LEU A 174 -11.88 14.68 13.33
N GLY A 175 -11.55 14.20 14.54
CA GLY A 175 -12.52 13.98 15.61
C GLY A 175 -13.38 12.73 15.43
N ALA A 176 -14.54 12.68 16.12
CA ALA A 176 -15.35 11.46 16.20
C ALA A 176 -15.83 10.94 14.83
N ALA A 177 -16.30 11.84 13.96
CA ALA A 177 -16.72 11.47 12.61
C ALA A 177 -15.56 10.96 11.75
N GLY A 178 -14.38 11.59 11.87
CA GLY A 178 -13.16 11.15 11.19
C GLY A 178 -12.68 9.77 11.63
N ARG A 179 -12.75 9.47 12.93
CA ARG A 179 -12.45 8.13 13.46
C ARG A 179 -13.40 7.06 12.91
N GLN A 180 -14.67 7.39 12.76
CA GLN A 180 -15.65 6.49 12.16
C GLN A 180 -15.32 6.25 10.68
N ALA A 181 -15.05 7.31 9.92
CA ALA A 181 -14.67 7.20 8.51
C ALA A 181 -13.38 6.37 8.31
N ALA A 182 -12.38 6.56 9.17
CA ALA A 182 -11.16 5.76 9.16
C ALA A 182 -11.46 4.26 9.35
N LYS A 183 -12.31 3.90 10.31
CA LYS A 183 -12.72 2.50 10.55
C LYS A 183 -13.52 1.92 9.38
N GLU A 184 -14.46 2.68 8.82
CA GLU A 184 -15.28 2.25 7.69
C GLU A 184 -14.46 2.05 6.41
N SER A 185 -13.39 2.82 6.23
CA SER A 185 -12.53 2.71 5.06
C SER A 185 -11.74 1.39 4.99
N ALA A 186 -11.41 0.79 6.13
CA ALA A 186 -10.56 -0.40 6.18
C ALA A 186 -11.18 -1.63 5.48
N PRO A 187 -12.40 -2.09 5.81
CA PRO A 187 -13.01 -3.22 5.11
C PRO A 187 -13.25 -2.93 3.62
N LEU A 188 -13.51 -1.67 3.26
CA LEU A 188 -13.68 -1.24 1.86
C LEU A 188 -12.38 -1.37 1.06
N VAL A 189 -11.27 -0.83 1.58
CA VAL A 189 -9.94 -0.95 0.96
C VAL A 189 -9.48 -2.42 0.96
N GLY A 190 -9.75 -3.18 2.03
CA GLY A 190 -9.46 -4.62 2.11
C GLY A 190 -10.17 -5.44 1.04
N ALA A 191 -11.45 -5.17 0.79
CA ALA A 191 -12.21 -5.80 -0.31
C ALA A 191 -11.62 -5.46 -1.70
N ALA A 192 -11.29 -4.18 -1.94
CA ALA A 192 -10.66 -3.77 -3.20
C ALA A 192 -9.30 -4.46 -3.40
N ASN A 193 -8.46 -4.51 -2.36
CA ASN A 193 -7.16 -5.20 -2.38
C ASN A 193 -7.30 -6.71 -2.60
N THR A 194 -8.35 -7.33 -2.08
CA THR A 194 -8.65 -8.75 -2.34
C THR A 194 -8.89 -8.99 -3.83
N GLY A 195 -9.71 -8.16 -4.47
CA GLY A 195 -9.96 -8.24 -5.92
C GLY A 195 -8.69 -8.01 -6.75
N ILE A 196 -7.91 -6.97 -6.42
CA ILE A 196 -6.62 -6.68 -7.07
C ILE A 196 -5.66 -7.87 -6.95
N THR A 197 -5.55 -8.44 -5.75
CA THR A 197 -4.69 -9.60 -5.47
C THR A 197 -5.10 -10.81 -6.30
N GLN A 198 -6.40 -11.09 -6.42
CA GLN A 198 -6.91 -12.20 -7.23
C GLN A 198 -6.56 -12.02 -8.70
N VAL A 199 -6.70 -10.82 -9.25
CA VAL A 199 -6.36 -10.51 -10.65
C VAL A 199 -4.86 -10.64 -10.92
N TYR A 200 -4.01 -10.15 -10.03
CA TYR A 200 -2.56 -10.33 -10.19
C TYR A 200 -2.17 -11.80 -10.14
N LYS A 201 -2.69 -12.55 -9.16
CA LYS A 201 -2.39 -13.99 -9.06
C LYS A 201 -2.89 -14.76 -10.28
N SER A 202 -4.08 -14.46 -10.81
CA SER A 202 -4.62 -15.14 -11.99
C SER A 202 -3.85 -14.87 -13.28
N THR A 203 -3.08 -13.77 -13.33
CA THR A 203 -2.21 -13.40 -14.45
C THR A 203 -0.74 -13.79 -14.21
N GLY A 204 -0.45 -14.49 -13.11
CA GLY A 204 0.89 -14.97 -12.76
C GLY A 204 1.81 -13.92 -12.14
N PHE A 205 1.28 -12.77 -11.73
CA PHE A 205 2.01 -11.79 -10.94
C PHE A 205 2.09 -12.24 -9.48
N LYS A 206 3.25 -12.01 -8.86
CA LYS A 206 3.37 -11.97 -7.39
C LYS A 206 2.76 -10.66 -6.88
N VAL A 207 2.42 -10.61 -5.60
CA VAL A 207 1.72 -9.44 -5.01
C VAL A 207 2.48 -8.95 -3.79
N ALA A 208 2.96 -7.71 -3.84
CA ALA A 208 3.48 -7.02 -2.68
C ALA A 208 2.31 -6.50 -1.83
N ASP A 209 2.20 -7.00 -0.59
CA ASP A 209 1.14 -6.60 0.33
C ASP A 209 1.48 -5.29 1.06
N LEU A 210 1.16 -4.16 0.41
CA LEU A 210 1.34 -2.84 1.02
C LEU A 210 0.30 -2.58 2.11
N ALA A 211 -0.90 -3.18 2.02
CA ALA A 211 -1.92 -3.05 3.05
C ALA A 211 -1.41 -3.58 4.39
N GLY A 212 -0.87 -4.80 4.39
CA GLY A 212 -0.23 -5.42 5.55
C GLY A 212 1.05 -4.70 5.96
N ALA A 213 1.89 -4.29 5.00
CA ALA A 213 3.12 -3.55 5.30
C ALA A 213 2.87 -2.21 6.02
N PHE A 214 1.72 -1.57 5.78
CA PHE A 214 1.25 -0.38 6.49
C PHE A 214 0.35 -0.69 7.69
N SER A 215 0.09 -1.97 7.99
CA SER A 215 -0.80 -2.40 9.08
C SER A 215 -2.23 -1.87 8.94
N SER A 216 -2.74 -1.75 7.70
CA SER A 216 -3.92 -0.95 7.38
C SER A 216 -5.19 -1.31 8.17
N ASP A 217 -5.32 -2.56 8.63
CA ASP A 217 -6.48 -3.08 9.35
C ASP A 217 -6.30 -3.15 10.89
N ASP A 218 -5.14 -2.79 11.43
CA ASP A 218 -4.86 -2.89 12.86
C ASP A 218 -5.35 -1.65 13.65
N PHE A 219 -6.61 -1.71 14.08
CA PHE A 219 -7.20 -0.73 15.00
C PHE A 219 -7.09 -1.12 16.48
N THR A 220 -6.55 -2.31 16.77
CA THR A 220 -6.52 -2.87 18.12
C THR A 220 -5.26 -2.50 18.88
N THR A 221 -4.12 -2.43 18.18
CA THR A 221 -2.85 -2.02 18.78
C THR A 221 -2.85 -0.50 18.95
N GLN A 222 -2.71 -0.04 20.20
CA GLN A 222 -2.58 1.37 20.52
C GLN A 222 -1.11 1.74 20.71
N VAL A 223 -0.74 2.93 20.26
CA VAL A 223 0.59 3.50 20.46
C VAL A 223 0.47 4.95 20.93
N ASN A 224 1.34 5.35 21.84
CA ASN A 224 1.40 6.74 22.29
C ASN A 224 2.29 7.54 21.34
N VAL A 225 1.71 8.53 20.65
CA VAL A 225 2.43 9.44 19.75
C VAL A 225 2.64 10.78 20.47
N PRO A 226 3.89 11.25 20.63
CA PRO A 226 4.16 12.54 21.25
C PRO A 226 3.34 13.67 20.60
N GLY A 227 2.58 14.40 21.42
CA GLY A 227 1.72 15.50 20.98
C GLY A 227 0.35 15.11 20.43
N ALA A 228 0.11 13.83 20.12
CA ALA A 228 -1.19 13.33 19.65
C ALA A 228 -1.88 12.38 20.66
N GLY A 229 -1.13 11.85 21.63
CA GLY A 229 -1.63 10.91 22.63
C GLY A 229 -1.78 9.50 22.07
N GLU A 230 -2.67 8.72 22.69
CA GLU A 230 -2.92 7.34 22.30
C GLU A 230 -3.72 7.27 20.99
N VAL A 231 -3.15 6.61 19.98
CA VAL A 231 -3.77 6.39 18.67
C VAL A 231 -3.53 4.96 18.20
N PRO A 232 -4.38 4.42 17.32
CA PRO A 232 -4.11 3.13 16.69
C PRO A 232 -2.77 3.13 15.94
N ALA A 233 -2.06 2.01 16.00
CA ALA A 233 -0.76 1.84 15.35
C ALA A 233 -0.80 2.11 13.85
N ASN A 234 -1.89 1.73 13.18
CA ASN A 234 -2.09 2.00 11.76
C ASN A 234 -2.22 3.50 11.43
N VAL A 235 -2.85 4.29 12.31
CA VAL A 235 -2.95 5.76 12.22
C VAL A 235 -1.58 6.40 12.43
N ALA A 236 -0.84 5.99 13.45
CA ALA A 236 0.52 6.48 13.66
C ALA A 236 1.42 6.18 12.45
N LYS A 237 1.30 4.98 11.90
CA LYS A 237 2.10 4.51 10.77
C LYS A 237 1.76 5.25 9.47
N ILE A 238 0.47 5.46 9.16
CA ILE A 238 0.09 6.25 7.97
C ILE A 238 0.61 7.69 8.09
N CYS A 239 0.51 8.30 9.27
CA CYS A 239 0.98 9.67 9.49
C CYS A 239 2.50 9.79 9.40
N ARG A 240 3.24 8.76 9.84
CA ARG A 240 4.70 8.74 9.79
C ARG A 240 5.23 8.50 8.37
N LEU A 241 4.61 7.59 7.62
CA LEU A 241 5.15 7.09 6.35
C LEU A 241 4.59 7.82 5.12
N THR A 242 3.64 8.72 5.31
CA THR A 242 3.01 9.47 4.22
C THR A 242 2.87 10.94 4.58
N TRP A 243 2.49 11.73 3.59
CA TRP A 243 2.17 13.14 3.77
C TRP A 243 0.71 13.37 4.19
N ALA A 244 -0.05 12.32 4.50
CA ALA A 244 -1.50 12.40 4.68
C ALA A 244 -1.90 13.28 5.88
N CYS A 245 -1.10 13.24 6.95
CA CYS A 245 -1.40 13.99 8.17
C CYS A 245 -0.76 15.39 8.19
N THR A 246 0.24 15.66 7.35
CA THR A 246 0.98 16.94 7.34
C THR A 246 0.66 17.82 6.13
N LYS A 247 0.36 17.23 4.97
CA LYS A 247 0.02 17.93 3.71
C LYS A 247 -1.37 17.59 3.19
N LYS A 248 -2.12 16.70 3.86
CA LYS A 248 -3.42 16.19 3.40
C LYS A 248 -3.34 15.52 2.04
N ASP A 249 -2.21 14.86 1.79
CA ASP A 249 -1.88 14.20 0.54
C ASP A 249 -1.46 12.75 0.82
N PRO A 250 -2.02 11.75 0.13
CA PRO A 250 -1.82 10.36 0.50
C PRO A 250 -0.45 9.80 0.11
N HIS A 251 0.39 10.54 -0.62
CA HIS A 251 1.64 10.01 -1.15
C HIS A 251 2.61 9.63 -0.02
N PRO A 252 3.37 8.53 -0.19
CA PRO A 252 4.37 8.14 0.78
C PRO A 252 5.53 9.14 0.76
N ASN A 253 6.15 9.36 1.91
CA ASN A 253 7.40 10.11 2.01
C ASN A 253 8.59 9.16 1.75
N ALA A 254 9.82 9.63 1.96
CA ALA A 254 11.03 8.82 1.75
C ALA A 254 11.00 7.47 2.52
N ASP A 255 10.57 7.49 3.79
CA ASP A 255 10.47 6.28 4.62
C ASP A 255 9.34 5.35 4.15
N GLY A 256 8.22 5.92 3.71
CA GLY A 256 7.13 5.17 3.10
C GLY A 256 7.58 4.46 1.80
N HIS A 257 8.28 5.18 0.92
CA HIS A 257 8.83 4.58 -0.30
C HIS A 257 9.86 3.49 0.00
N LYS A 258 10.65 3.63 1.07
CA LYS A 258 11.58 2.59 1.53
C LYS A 258 10.85 1.33 1.98
N LEU A 259 9.77 1.47 2.75
CA LEU A 259 8.95 0.35 3.18
C LEU A 259 8.28 -0.34 1.98
N ILE A 260 7.75 0.43 1.01
CA ILE A 260 7.17 -0.12 -0.22
C ILE A 260 8.22 -0.89 -1.03
N ALA A 261 9.42 -0.31 -1.20
CA ALA A 261 10.51 -0.97 -1.91
C ALA A 261 10.89 -2.31 -1.26
N GLY A 262 10.96 -2.36 0.07
CA GLY A 262 11.20 -3.59 0.82
C GLY A 262 10.11 -4.65 0.61
N ALA A 263 8.83 -4.25 0.65
CA ALA A 263 7.71 -5.16 0.41
C ALA A 263 7.73 -5.76 -1.01
N VAL A 264 8.08 -4.95 -2.02
CA VAL A 264 8.24 -5.43 -3.41
C VAL A 264 9.49 -6.30 -3.56
N ALA A 265 10.61 -5.92 -2.94
CA ALA A 265 11.85 -6.70 -2.98
C ALA A 265 11.70 -8.09 -2.36
N ALA A 266 10.88 -8.24 -1.32
CA ALA A 266 10.58 -9.54 -0.72
C ALA A 266 9.98 -10.51 -1.73
N GLN A 267 9.05 -10.04 -2.58
CA GLN A 267 8.44 -10.87 -3.63
C GLN A 267 9.42 -11.26 -4.75
N LEU A 268 10.49 -10.49 -4.93
CA LEU A 268 11.52 -10.73 -5.95
C LEU A 268 12.71 -11.56 -5.44
N ALA A 269 12.84 -11.73 -4.12
CA ALA A 269 13.89 -12.53 -3.49
C ALA A 269 13.56 -14.04 -3.50
N ASP A 270 12.27 -14.37 -3.49
CA ASP A 270 11.79 -15.75 -3.53
C ASP A 270 11.92 -16.30 -4.96
N ASN A 271 13.03 -16.98 -5.26
CA ASN A 271 13.02 -17.90 -6.39
C ASN A 271 12.05 -19.02 -6.02
N ASP A 272 10.94 -19.14 -6.75
CA ASP A 272 9.92 -20.17 -6.53
C ASP A 272 10.56 -21.57 -6.65
N VAL A 273 11.03 -22.10 -5.51
CA VAL A 273 11.06 -23.53 -5.25
C VAL A 273 9.65 -23.86 -4.79
N PRO A 274 8.86 -24.65 -5.56
CA PRO A 274 7.53 -25.03 -5.13
C PRO A 274 7.62 -25.79 -3.80
N GLY A 275 7.12 -25.20 -2.70
CA GLY A 275 6.94 -25.90 -1.43
C GLY A 275 7.42 -25.19 -0.15
N ALA A 276 8.13 -24.07 -0.23
CA ALA A 276 8.57 -23.36 0.99
C ALA A 276 7.63 -22.19 1.31
N SER A 277 6.63 -22.43 2.17
CA SER A 277 5.93 -21.33 2.85
C SER A 277 6.91 -20.69 3.85
N PRO A 278 7.18 -19.37 3.80
CA PRO A 278 8.00 -18.75 4.84
C PRO A 278 7.20 -18.68 6.14
N SER A 279 7.63 -19.43 7.15
CA SER A 279 7.24 -19.17 8.54
C SER A 279 7.76 -17.79 8.96
N PRO A 280 7.00 -17.00 9.73
CA PRO A 280 7.49 -15.73 10.23
C PRO A 280 8.62 -15.99 11.24
N THR A 281 9.80 -15.44 10.97
CA THR A 281 10.89 -15.37 11.94
C THR A 281 10.44 -14.48 13.11
N PRO A 282 10.55 -14.92 14.38
CA PRO A 282 10.27 -14.06 15.51
C PRO A 282 11.35 -12.97 15.60
N VAL A 283 10.92 -11.72 15.79
CA VAL A 283 11.80 -10.61 16.19
C VAL A 283 12.23 -10.85 17.65
N PRO A 284 13.50 -10.60 18.04
CA PRO A 284 13.91 -10.77 19.44
C PRO A 284 13.19 -9.78 20.34
N ASP A 285 12.62 -10.29 21.42
CA ASP A 285 11.99 -9.52 22.50
C ASP A 285 13.09 -9.05 23.47
N ASP A 286 13.50 -7.79 23.36
CA ASP A 286 14.37 -7.14 24.36
C ASP A 286 13.49 -6.72 25.56
N SER A 287 13.23 -7.67 26.45
CA SER A 287 12.74 -7.39 27.81
C SER A 287 13.20 -8.46 28.79
N ALA A 288 14.48 -8.38 29.17
CA ALA A 288 14.97 -9.04 30.37
C ALA A 288 14.67 -8.16 31.59
N THR A 289 13.74 -8.60 32.45
CA THR A 289 13.66 -8.17 33.85
C THR A 289 13.92 -9.41 34.73
N PRO A 290 14.75 -9.34 35.79
CA PRO A 290 15.20 -10.53 36.51
C PRO A 290 14.14 -11.05 37.50
N GLU A 291 14.01 -12.38 37.59
CA GLU A 291 13.28 -13.07 38.67
C GLU A 291 13.91 -12.80 40.05
N PRO A 292 13.12 -12.62 41.13
CA PRO A 292 13.62 -12.73 42.49
C PRO A 292 13.66 -14.19 42.95
N GLY A 293 14.82 -14.59 43.47
CA GLY A 293 15.09 -15.91 44.00
C GLY A 293 14.23 -16.30 45.22
N THR A 294 14.01 -17.60 45.29
CA THR A 294 13.43 -18.36 46.40
C THR A 294 14.23 -18.19 47.70
N SER A 295 13.53 -17.95 48.81
CA SER A 295 14.06 -18.24 50.15
C SER A 295 13.01 -18.97 50.98
N THR A 296 13.46 -20.03 51.63
CA THR A 296 12.67 -20.99 52.38
C THR A 296 12.87 -20.75 53.88
N GLY A 297 11.77 -20.74 54.65
CA GLY A 297 11.71 -21.28 56.02
C GLY A 297 11.84 -20.31 57.20
N SER A 298 10.73 -20.09 57.94
CA SER A 298 10.49 -20.69 59.27
C SER A 298 9.32 -20.05 60.04
N GLY A 299 8.28 -20.86 60.29
CA GLY A 299 7.68 -21.17 61.61
C GLY A 299 7.01 -20.12 62.52
N SER A 300 5.84 -20.56 63.04
CA SER A 300 5.02 -20.03 64.16
C SER A 300 3.95 -19.01 63.75
N GLY A 301 2.66 -19.13 64.05
CA GLY A 301 1.87 -20.09 64.84
C GLY A 301 0.54 -19.41 65.24
N THR A 302 -0.52 -20.22 65.45
CA THR A 302 -1.81 -19.94 66.12
C THR A 302 -2.93 -19.14 65.41
N GLY A 303 -4.15 -19.70 65.45
CA GLY A 303 -5.41 -18.95 65.46
C GLY A 303 -6.54 -19.48 64.58
N SER A 304 -7.47 -20.24 65.16
CA SER A 304 -8.71 -20.80 64.57
C SER A 304 -9.71 -19.74 64.07
N ASP A 305 -10.55 -20.06 63.07
CA ASP A 305 -11.96 -20.47 63.29
C ASP A 305 -12.81 -20.58 61.99
N THR A 306 -13.53 -21.70 61.92
CA THR A 306 -14.88 -22.00 61.41
C THR A 306 -15.48 -21.38 60.14
N GLY A 307 -16.04 -22.24 59.28
CA GLY A 307 -17.39 -22.01 58.73
C GLY A 307 -17.63 -22.42 57.27
N ALA A 308 -18.22 -23.60 57.07
CA ALA A 308 -18.77 -24.07 55.80
C ALA A 308 -20.06 -23.33 55.39
N ASN A 309 -20.32 -23.21 54.08
CA ASN A 309 -21.61 -23.54 53.44
C ASN A 309 -21.65 -23.17 51.94
N GLN A 310 -21.70 -24.20 51.09
CA GLN A 310 -22.59 -24.29 49.90
C GLN A 310 -23.84 -25.11 50.35
N PRO A 311 -24.96 -25.33 49.59
CA PRO A 311 -25.14 -25.28 48.13
C PRO A 311 -26.49 -24.67 47.64
N SER A 312 -26.66 -24.49 46.32
CA SER A 312 -27.64 -25.19 45.44
C SER A 312 -28.41 -24.10 44.63
N THR A 313 -28.95 -24.24 43.41
CA THR A 313 -29.48 -25.35 42.60
C THR A 313 -29.53 -24.96 41.10
N ASN A 314 -29.25 -25.94 40.23
CA ASN A 314 -29.85 -26.33 38.93
C ASN A 314 -30.77 -25.40 38.10
N GLY A 315 -30.59 -25.49 36.77
CA GLY A 315 -31.66 -25.25 35.78
C GLY A 315 -31.17 -25.20 34.32
N ASP A 316 -31.06 -26.36 33.67
CA ASP A 316 -31.01 -26.52 32.20
C ASP A 316 -32.26 -25.92 31.52
N LEU A 317 -32.12 -25.38 30.30
CA LEU A 317 -33.00 -25.64 29.15
C LEU A 317 -32.36 -25.13 27.84
N ALA A 318 -32.48 -25.95 26.81
CA ALA A 318 -31.96 -25.75 25.46
C ALA A 318 -32.95 -25.00 24.54
N GLU A 319 -32.40 -24.57 23.40
CA GLU A 319 -32.97 -24.76 22.06
C GLU A 319 -33.76 -23.62 21.36
N THR A 320 -33.17 -23.19 20.24
CA THR A 320 -33.72 -22.67 18.97
C THR A 320 -34.50 -21.36 18.90
N GLY A 321 -34.16 -20.56 17.88
CA GLY A 321 -35.07 -19.54 17.36
C GLY A 321 -34.37 -18.46 16.55
N ALA A 322 -34.02 -18.77 15.31
CA ALA A 322 -33.76 -17.73 14.30
C ALA A 322 -35.05 -16.96 13.99
N SER A 323 -34.98 -15.64 13.86
CA SER A 323 -35.76 -14.86 12.89
C SER A 323 -35.28 -13.41 12.78
N SER A 324 -34.97 -13.06 11.53
CA SER A 324 -34.96 -11.75 10.89
C SER A 324 -35.86 -10.67 11.51
N SER A 325 -35.30 -9.47 11.70
CA SER A 325 -36.06 -8.22 11.77
C SER A 325 -35.18 -7.03 11.36
N THR A 326 -35.36 -6.58 10.13
CA THR A 326 -35.00 -5.25 9.63
C THR A 326 -35.87 -4.20 10.33
N PRO A 327 -35.34 -3.00 10.63
CA PRO A 327 -36.17 -1.81 10.57
C PRO A 327 -35.64 -0.82 9.53
N VAL A 328 -36.50 -0.56 8.55
CA VAL A 328 -36.52 0.68 7.78
C VAL A 328 -36.78 1.83 8.76
N LEU A 329 -35.88 2.82 8.81
CA LEU A 329 -36.19 4.12 9.37
C LEU A 329 -35.87 5.20 8.35
N ALA A 330 -36.93 5.68 7.72
CA ALA A 330 -36.97 6.95 7.01
C ALA A 330 -37.15 8.09 8.02
N GLY A 331 -36.42 9.19 7.79
CA GLY A 331 -36.84 10.53 8.19
C GLY A 331 -36.32 11.07 9.53
N ALA A 332 -35.28 11.90 9.46
CA ALA A 332 -35.20 13.13 10.25
C ALA A 332 -34.17 14.06 9.60
N GLY A 333 -34.65 15.19 9.08
CA GLY A 333 -33.80 16.29 8.65
C GLY A 333 -33.12 16.91 9.86
N LEU A 334 -31.80 17.02 9.80
CA LEU A 334 -31.00 17.91 10.63
C LEU A 334 -29.99 18.58 9.72
N ALA A 335 -30.32 19.80 9.31
CA ALA A 335 -29.35 20.75 8.80
C ALA A 335 -28.34 21.03 9.91
N VAL A 336 -27.11 20.53 9.77
CA VAL A 336 -25.98 20.91 10.61
C VAL A 336 -25.01 21.72 9.77
N VAL A 337 -24.75 22.91 10.29
CA VAL A 337 -23.93 23.99 9.76
C VAL A 337 -22.57 23.51 9.27
N ALA A 338 -22.20 23.99 8.08
CA ALA A 338 -20.89 23.83 7.47
C ALA A 338 -19.78 24.35 8.40
N VAL A 339 -18.86 23.46 8.76
CA VAL A 339 -17.50 23.83 9.21
C VAL A 339 -16.53 23.05 8.33
N GLY A 340 -15.75 23.81 7.58
CA GLY A 340 -15.03 23.32 6.40
C GLY A 340 -13.82 22.43 6.70
N SER A 341 -13.45 21.67 5.67
CA SER A 341 -12.04 21.45 5.29
C SER A 341 -11.95 20.73 3.94
N ALA A 342 -12.40 21.42 2.88
CA ALA A 342 -12.08 21.05 1.50
C ALA A 342 -10.58 21.29 1.25
N ALA A 343 -9.77 20.23 1.28
CA ALA A 343 -8.34 20.36 0.95
C ALA A 343 -7.78 19.20 0.12
N VAL A 344 -8.35 17.99 0.20
CA VAL A 344 -7.87 16.85 -0.62
C VAL A 344 -8.16 17.06 -2.12
N TYR A 345 -9.21 17.81 -2.46
CA TYR A 345 -9.62 18.04 -3.86
C TYR A 345 -8.91 19.22 -4.54
N PHE A 346 -8.49 20.24 -3.78
CA PHE A 346 -8.03 21.51 -4.36
C PHE A 346 -6.59 21.47 -4.90
N ALA A 347 -5.74 20.53 -4.47
CA ALA A 347 -4.41 20.37 -5.05
C ALA A 347 -4.47 19.91 -6.53
N ARG A 348 -5.52 19.18 -6.94
CA ARG A 348 -5.64 18.64 -8.32
C ARG A 348 -6.36 19.56 -9.30
N ARG A 349 -7.33 20.37 -8.86
CA ARG A 349 -8.12 21.24 -9.78
C ARG A 349 -7.31 22.41 -10.34
N ARG A 350 -6.23 22.83 -9.66
CA ARG A 350 -5.31 23.85 -10.18
C ARG A 350 -4.49 23.38 -11.39
N ARG A 351 -4.29 22.06 -11.59
CA ARG A 351 -3.56 21.56 -12.77
C ARG A 351 -4.45 21.47 -14.02
N THR A 352 -5.73 21.16 -13.89
CA THR A 352 -6.65 21.11 -15.04
C THR A 352 -7.09 22.49 -15.56
N THR A 353 -6.74 23.57 -14.85
CA THR A 353 -7.13 24.95 -15.23
C THR A 353 -5.97 25.81 -15.70
N ASN A 354 -4.73 25.33 -15.58
CA ASN A 354 -3.53 26.01 -16.10
C ASN A 354 -3.03 25.45 -17.44
N GLU A 355 -3.77 24.51 -18.03
CA GLU A 355 -3.62 24.09 -19.42
C GLU A 355 -4.93 24.40 -20.16
N SER A 356 -5.14 25.68 -20.45
CA SER A 356 -6.13 26.19 -21.41
C SER A 356 -5.60 27.48 -22.02
#